data_AF-A0A951RQE6-F1
#
_entry.id   AF-A0A951RQE6-F1
#
_cell.length_a   1.000
_cell.length_b   1.000
_cell.length_c   1.000
_cell.angle_alpha   90.00
_cell.angle_beta   90.00
_cell.angle_gamma   90.00
#
_symmetry.space_group_name_H-M   'P 1'
#
loop_
_entity.id
_entity.type
_entity.pdbx_description
1 polymer ?
#
loop_
_entity_poly.entity_id
_entity_poly.type
_entity_poly.pdbx_seq_one_letter_code
_entity_poly.pdbx_strand_id
1 'polypeptide(L)'
;MREVYEVTGEGVKAAASVDRHDVEAVNAASRRSLYKKREKIHPKRMTGTFRRVKWAAMALFLGIYYLTPWIRWDRGSDAPHQAVLLDFPARRFYFFFIEIWPQEVYYFTGLLILAA
;
A
#
# COMPACT_ATOMS: atom_id res chain seq x y z
N MET A 1 -5.78 -41.89 48.53
CA MET A 1 -7.10 -41.47 48.01
C MET A 1 -7.05 -41.49 46.47
N ARG A 2 -7.17 -42.68 45.88
CA ARG A 2 -7.27 -42.93 44.43
C ARG A 2 -8.17 -44.15 44.26
N GLU A 3 -9.47 -43.90 44.26
CA GLU A 3 -10.48 -44.85 43.82
C GLU A 3 -11.46 -44.07 42.95
N VAL A 4 -12.18 -44.79 42.10
CA VAL A 4 -13.24 -44.33 41.21
C VAL A 4 -12.74 -43.76 39.89
N TYR A 5 -12.52 -44.61 38.88
CA TYR A 5 -12.92 -44.40 37.46
C TYR A 5 -12.78 -45.75 36.72
N GLU A 6 -13.57 -46.74 37.12
CA GLU A 6 -13.78 -47.94 36.30
C GLU A 6 -14.96 -47.62 35.37
N VAL A 7 -14.66 -47.11 34.18
CA VAL A 7 -15.67 -46.84 33.15
C VAL A 7 -15.97 -48.17 32.46
N THR A 8 -17.03 -48.83 32.92
CA THR A 8 -17.62 -50.00 32.27
C THR A 8 -17.97 -49.64 30.84
N GLY A 9 -17.33 -50.30 29.88
CA GLY A 9 -17.49 -50.08 28.44
C GLY A 9 -18.82 -50.60 27.90
N GLU A 10 -19.95 -50.15 28.44
CA GLU A 10 -21.23 -50.31 27.75
C GLU A 10 -21.31 -49.29 26.60
N GLY A 11 -20.88 -49.75 25.43
CA GLY A 11 -21.09 -49.02 24.18
C GLY A 11 -22.57 -48.79 23.96
N VAL A 12 -23.00 -47.53 24.09
CA VAL A 12 -24.31 -47.06 23.65
C VAL A 12 -24.48 -47.45 22.19
N LYS A 13 -25.34 -48.45 21.93
CA LYS A 13 -25.69 -48.88 20.57
C LYS A 13 -26.45 -47.74 19.91
N ALA A 14 -25.80 -47.09 18.96
CA ALA A 14 -26.43 -46.12 18.07
C ALA A 14 -27.69 -46.75 17.42
N ALA A 15 -28.74 -45.94 17.26
CA ALA A 15 -30.04 -46.36 16.73
C ALA A 15 -29.92 -47.16 15.42
N ALA A 16 -30.75 -48.20 15.29
CA ALA A 16 -30.68 -49.25 14.27
C ALA A 16 -30.93 -48.82 12.80
N SER A 17 -30.99 -47.51 12.51
CA SER A 17 -31.33 -46.98 11.19
C SER A 17 -30.18 -46.26 10.49
N VAL A 18 -28.95 -46.37 10.98
CA VAL A 18 -27.77 -45.79 10.31
C VAL A 18 -27.07 -46.89 9.52
N ASP A 19 -27.34 -46.91 8.22
CA ASP A 19 -26.67 -47.84 7.30
C ASP A 19 -25.22 -47.40 7.11
N ARG A 20 -24.27 -48.21 7.61
CA ARG A 20 -22.84 -47.92 7.50
C ARG A 20 -22.35 -48.44 6.16
N HIS A 21 -22.25 -47.54 5.19
CA HIS A 21 -21.57 -47.85 3.95
C HIS A 21 -20.06 -47.76 4.14
N ASP A 22 -19.36 -48.82 3.73
CA ASP A 22 -17.91 -48.88 3.70
C ASP A 22 -17.40 -47.98 2.55
N VAL A 23 -17.23 -46.69 2.85
CA VAL A 23 -16.76 -45.70 1.87
C VAL A 23 -15.24 -45.60 1.91
N GLU A 24 -14.61 -45.95 0.79
CA GLU A 24 -13.17 -45.82 0.63
C GLU A 24 -12.77 -44.34 0.52
N ALA A 25 -11.98 -43.84 1.46
CA ALA A 25 -11.59 -42.43 1.51
C ALA A 25 -10.65 -42.04 0.35
N VAL A 26 -11.21 -41.56 -0.76
CA VAL A 26 -10.48 -41.21 -2.00
C VAL A 26 -9.38 -40.17 -1.81
N ASN A 27 -9.41 -39.40 -0.72
CA ASN A 27 -8.42 -38.35 -0.40
C ASN A 27 -7.46 -38.76 0.74
N ALA A 28 -7.20 -40.06 0.88
CA ALA A 28 -6.23 -40.57 1.85
C ALA A 28 -4.84 -39.95 1.60
N ALA A 29 -4.16 -39.53 2.68
CA ALA A 29 -2.86 -38.88 2.59
C ALA A 29 -1.79 -39.75 1.89
N SER A 30 -1.90 -41.07 2.00
CA SER A 30 -1.06 -42.06 1.31
C SER A 30 -1.25 -42.07 -0.21
N ARG A 31 -2.42 -41.65 -0.72
CA ARG A 31 -2.75 -41.58 -2.15
C ARG A 31 -2.37 -40.25 -2.81
N ARG A 32 -1.90 -39.26 -2.04
CA ARG A 32 -1.46 -37.94 -2.55
C ARG A 32 -0.03 -37.95 -3.13
N SER A 33 0.33 -39.00 -3.89
CA SER A 33 1.67 -39.13 -4.50
C SER A 33 1.95 -38.04 -5.56
N LEU A 34 0.90 -37.49 -6.17
CA LEU A 34 0.99 -36.47 -7.21
C LEU A 34 1.03 -35.03 -6.67
N TYR A 35 0.90 -34.83 -5.34
CA TYR A 35 0.84 -33.48 -4.75
C TYR A 35 2.24 -33.02 -4.32
N LYS A 36 2.90 -32.19 -5.15
CA LYS A 36 4.18 -31.55 -4.77
C LYS A 36 3.93 -30.55 -3.64
N LYS A 37 4.62 -30.71 -2.51
CA LYS A 37 4.57 -29.76 -1.38
C LYS A 37 5.03 -28.37 -1.84
N ARG A 38 4.26 -27.32 -1.51
CA ARG A 38 4.59 -25.94 -1.85
C ARG A 38 5.95 -25.56 -1.28
N GLU A 39 6.87 -25.14 -2.14
CA GLU A 39 8.13 -24.53 -1.73
C GLU A 39 7.85 -23.15 -1.12
N LYS A 40 8.44 -22.87 0.04
CA LYS A 40 8.28 -21.57 0.69
C LYS A 40 9.05 -20.52 -0.11
N ILE A 41 8.32 -19.59 -0.72
CA ILE A 41 8.92 -18.45 -1.43
C ILE A 41 9.25 -17.39 -0.38
N HIS A 42 10.54 -17.07 -0.26
CA HIS A 42 11.02 -16.03 0.63
C HIS A 42 11.34 -14.76 -0.19
N PRO A 43 11.05 -13.55 0.34
CA PRO A 43 11.41 -12.31 -0.34
C PRO A 43 12.93 -12.22 -0.49
N LYS A 44 13.41 -12.01 -1.72
CA LYS A 44 14.83 -11.78 -2.00
C LYS A 44 15.14 -10.29 -1.81
N ARG A 45 16.20 -9.98 -1.04
CA ARG A 45 16.71 -8.61 -0.94
C ARG A 45 17.15 -8.14 -2.33
N MET A 46 16.51 -7.09 -2.83
CA MET A 46 16.90 -6.47 -4.08
C MET A 46 17.82 -5.26 -3.79
N THR A 47 19.01 -5.26 -4.37
CA THR A 47 19.97 -4.15 -4.32
C THR A 47 20.23 -3.66 -5.74
N GLY A 48 20.51 -2.37 -5.94
CA GLY A 48 20.78 -1.84 -7.28
C GLY A 48 20.74 -0.32 -7.38
N THR A 49 21.13 0.18 -8.55
CA THR A 49 21.09 1.61 -8.91
C THR A 49 19.66 2.14 -8.94
N PHE A 50 18.74 1.43 -9.60
CA PHE A 50 17.33 1.85 -9.71
C PHE A 50 16.65 2.02 -8.35
N ARG A 51 16.93 1.15 -7.38
CA ARG A 51 16.42 1.30 -6.01
C ARG A 51 16.94 2.60 -5.39
N ARG A 52 18.25 2.86 -5.48
CA ARG A 52 18.86 4.09 -4.94
C ARG A 52 18.24 5.34 -5.58
N VAL A 53 18.10 5.36 -6.91
CA VAL A 53 17.45 6.46 -7.64
C VAL A 53 16.02 6.65 -7.17
N LYS A 54 15.22 5.57 -7.04
CA LYS A 54 13.85 5.65 -6.54
C LYS A 54 13.79 6.29 -5.15
N TRP A 55 14.63 5.85 -4.23
CA TRP A 55 14.66 6.41 -2.87
C TRP A 55 15.17 7.85 -2.84
N ALA A 56 16.14 8.20 -3.68
CA ALA A 56 16.63 9.56 -3.81
C ALA A 56 15.55 10.49 -4.39
N ALA A 57 14.90 10.09 -5.48
CA ALA A 57 13.79 10.83 -6.08
C ALA A 57 12.63 10.96 -5.10
N MET A 58 12.28 9.88 -4.39
CA MET A 58 11.24 9.92 -3.36
C MET A 58 11.59 10.90 -2.24
N ALA A 59 12.81 10.83 -1.70
CA ALA A 59 13.26 11.76 -0.67
C ALA A 59 13.28 13.21 -1.17
N LEU A 60 13.71 13.44 -2.41
CA LEU A 60 13.72 14.76 -3.05
C LEU A 60 12.31 15.33 -3.18
N PHE A 61 11.38 14.60 -3.81
CA PHE A 61 10.01 15.09 -4.00
C PHE A 61 9.27 15.26 -2.67
N LEU A 62 9.52 14.37 -1.71
CA LEU A 62 8.94 14.48 -0.37
C LEU A 62 9.52 15.69 0.38
N GLY A 63 10.82 15.94 0.23
CA GLY A 63 11.49 17.14 0.74
C GLY A 63 10.89 18.40 0.13
N ILE A 64 10.71 18.45 -1.18
CA ILE A 64 10.04 19.59 -1.84
C ILE A 64 8.63 19.77 -1.26
N TYR A 65 7.81 18.71 -1.21
CA TYR A 65 6.45 18.78 -0.69
C TYR A 65 6.38 19.31 0.76
N TYR A 66 7.23 18.81 1.65
CA TYR A 66 7.23 19.18 3.07
C TYR A 66 8.13 20.36 3.43
N LEU A 67 8.88 20.95 2.50
CA LEU A 67 9.67 22.15 2.82
C LEU A 67 9.09 23.39 2.17
N THR A 68 8.51 23.25 0.98
CA THR A 68 7.98 24.36 0.19
C THR A 68 7.10 25.35 0.95
N PRO A 69 6.08 24.94 1.77
CA PRO A 69 5.21 25.93 2.42
C PRO A 69 5.90 26.70 3.56
N TRP A 70 7.05 26.24 4.04
CA TRP A 70 7.85 26.95 5.05
C TRP A 70 8.88 27.90 4.46
N ILE A 71 9.13 27.82 3.14
CA ILE A 71 10.06 28.73 2.47
C ILE A 71 9.42 30.12 2.43
N ARG A 72 10.05 31.07 3.13
CA ARG A 72 9.67 32.48 3.09
C ARG A 72 10.33 33.17 1.92
N TRP A 73 9.59 34.02 1.24
CA TRP A 73 10.03 34.77 0.08
C TRP A 73 9.46 36.18 0.13
N ASP A 74 10.34 37.18 0.19
CA ASP A 74 9.95 38.58 0.27
C ASP A 74 9.62 39.13 -1.13
N ARG A 75 8.50 39.86 -1.22
CA ARG A 75 7.98 40.49 -2.45
C ARG A 75 7.46 41.91 -2.20
N GLY A 76 7.78 42.49 -1.05
CA GLY A 76 7.26 43.79 -0.61
C GLY A 76 6.20 43.67 0.49
N SER A 77 5.71 44.81 0.97
CA SER A 77 4.82 44.91 2.14
C SER A 77 3.43 44.34 1.93
N ASP A 78 2.94 44.38 0.68
CA ASP A 78 1.52 44.15 0.39
C ASP A 78 1.24 42.73 -0.10
N ALA A 79 2.28 41.88 -0.17
CA ALA A 79 2.19 40.53 -0.70
C ALA A 79 2.53 39.48 0.38
N PRO A 80 1.86 38.31 0.40
CA PRO A 80 2.21 37.24 1.32
C PRO A 80 3.66 36.80 1.15
N HIS A 81 4.35 36.50 2.25
CA HIS A 81 5.77 36.12 2.23
C HIS A 81 6.02 34.62 1.98
N GLN A 82 5.07 33.85 1.45
CA GLN A 82 5.27 32.41 1.22
C GLN A 82 5.76 32.16 -0.21
N ALA A 83 6.84 31.39 -0.39
CA ALA A 83 7.46 31.20 -1.70
C ALA A 83 6.48 30.65 -2.75
N VAL A 84 5.77 29.57 -2.42
CA VAL A 84 4.73 29.01 -3.28
C VAL A 84 3.39 29.10 -2.57
N LEU A 85 2.46 29.87 -3.14
CA LEU A 85 1.17 30.15 -2.53
C LEU A 85 0.09 30.30 -3.60
N LEU A 86 -1.04 29.64 -3.40
CA LEU A 86 -2.27 29.91 -4.14
C LEU A 86 -3.14 30.87 -3.30
N ASP A 87 -3.18 32.13 -3.69
CA ASP A 87 -3.96 33.18 -3.03
C ASP A 87 -5.34 33.27 -3.66
N PHE A 88 -6.34 32.69 -2.98
CA PHE A 88 -7.73 32.72 -3.44
C PHE A 88 -8.37 34.11 -3.36
N PRO A 89 -8.22 34.89 -2.25
CA PRO A 89 -8.72 36.26 -2.18
C PRO A 89 -8.24 37.15 -3.32
N ALA A 90 -6.92 37.15 -3.59
CA ALA A 90 -6.33 37.97 -4.65
C ALA A 90 -6.44 37.33 -6.04
N ARG A 91 -6.88 36.07 -6.13
CA ARG A 91 -6.90 35.25 -7.36
C ARG A 91 -5.54 35.18 -8.04
N ARG A 92 -4.48 35.04 -7.24
CA ARG A 92 -3.10 35.01 -7.72
C ARG A 92 -2.43 33.72 -7.34
N PHE A 93 -1.57 33.22 -8.21
CA PHE A 93 -0.68 32.13 -7.88
C PHE A 93 0.75 32.64 -7.84
N TYR A 94 1.40 32.47 -6.69
CA TYR A 94 2.78 32.87 -6.44
C TYR A 94 3.68 31.65 -6.52
N PHE A 95 4.73 31.74 -7.33
CA PHE A 95 5.82 30.78 -7.42
C PHE A 95 7.17 31.52 -7.38
N PHE A 96 7.69 31.71 -6.18
CA PHE A 96 8.86 32.53 -5.88
C PHE A 96 8.67 33.98 -6.37
N PHE A 97 9.46 34.43 -7.34
CA PHE A 97 9.35 35.76 -7.97
C PHE A 97 8.38 35.79 -9.16
N ILE A 98 7.81 34.65 -9.54
CA ILE A 98 6.83 34.53 -10.61
C ILE A 98 5.44 34.69 -10.00
N GLU A 99 4.68 35.65 -10.49
CA GLU A 99 3.26 35.84 -10.19
C GLU A 99 2.47 35.47 -11.44
N ILE A 100 1.53 34.55 -11.30
CA ILE A 100 0.68 34.07 -12.40
C ILE A 100 -0.74 34.53 -12.12
N TRP A 101 -1.29 35.29 -13.06
CA TRP A 101 -2.67 35.73 -13.05
C TRP A 101 -3.57 34.68 -13.68
N PRO A 102 -4.89 34.66 -13.36
CA PRO A 102 -5.80 33.64 -13.87
C PRO A 102 -5.85 33.58 -15.40
N GLN A 103 -5.72 34.73 -16.08
CA GLN A 103 -5.63 34.74 -17.52
C GLN A 103 -4.34 34.09 -18.02
N GLU A 104 -3.19 34.25 -17.39
CA GLU A 104 -1.89 33.78 -17.93
C GLU A 104 -1.70 32.26 -17.90
N VAL A 105 -2.62 31.52 -17.29
CA VAL A 105 -2.57 30.04 -17.18
C VAL A 105 -2.49 29.36 -18.56
N TYR A 106 -3.03 29.97 -19.62
CA TYR A 106 -2.97 29.40 -20.97
C TYR A 106 -1.54 29.31 -21.54
N TYR A 107 -0.58 30.10 -21.04
CA TYR A 107 0.81 29.99 -21.46
C TYR A 107 1.42 28.65 -21.04
N PHE A 108 1.07 28.16 -19.84
CA PHE A 108 1.54 26.86 -19.34
C PHE A 108 0.93 25.71 -20.11
N THR A 109 -0.38 25.78 -20.39
CA THR A 109 -1.05 24.75 -21.19
C THR A 109 -0.49 24.71 -22.61
N GLY A 110 -0.21 25.86 -23.21
CA GLY A 110 0.43 25.94 -24.53
C GLY A 110 1.83 25.32 -24.52
N LEU A 111 2.65 25.63 -23.52
CA LEU A 111 3.98 25.03 -23.35
C LEU A 111 3.91 23.51 -23.18
N LEU A 112 2.95 23.01 -22.40
CA LEU A 112 2.74 21.58 -22.20
C LEU A 112 2.34 20.87 -23.50
N ILE A 113 1.49 21.48 -24.32
CA ILE A 113 1.09 20.93 -25.63
C ILE A 113 2.29 20.86 -26.57
N LEU A 114 3.16 21.88 -26.57
CA LEU A 114 4.35 21.89 -27.41
C LEU A 114 5.44 20.90 -26.95
N ALA A 115 5.46 20.56 -25.66
CA ALA A 115 6.44 19.65 -25.07
C ALA A 115 6.00 18.17 -25.05
N ALA A 116 4.72 17.89 -25.32
CA ALA A 116 4.15 16.54 -25.39
C ALA A 116 4.50 15.83 -26.70
#